data_AF-A0A223SD53-F1
#
_entry.id   AF-A0A223SD53-F1
#
_cell.length_a   1.000
_cell.length_b   1.000
_cell.length_c   1.000
_cell.angle_alpha   90.00
_cell.angle_beta   90.00
_cell.angle_gamma   90.00
#
_symmetry.space_group_name_H-M   'P 1'
#
loop_
_entity.id
_entity.type
_entity.pdbx_description
1 polymer ?
#
loop_
_entity_poly.entity_id
_entity_poly.type
_entity_poly.pdbx_seq_one_letter_code
_entity_poly.pdbx_strand_id
1 'polypeptide(L)'
;MDIDHFDPTPIYKQVARVIRGRIKSGELKPRDRIPSESQMVAEYGIARDTARQAVALLRSEGWVITLPQRGTFVALQPGTDA
;
A
#
# COMPACT_ATOMS: atom_id res chain seq x y z
N MET A 1 3.45 -6.12 -11.03
CA MET A 1 4.78 -5.53 -10.75
C MET A 1 5.19 -6.13 -9.44
N ASP A 2 6.19 -6.99 -9.49
CA ASP A 2 6.52 -7.90 -8.40
C ASP A 2 7.51 -7.25 -7.43
N ILE A 3 7.58 -7.79 -6.22
CA ILE A 3 8.47 -7.33 -5.16
C ILE A 3 9.85 -7.99 -5.34
N ASP A 4 10.89 -7.19 -5.54
CA ASP A 4 12.26 -7.68 -5.74
C ASP A 4 13.07 -7.59 -4.44
N HIS A 5 13.53 -8.73 -3.93
CA HIS A 5 14.31 -8.80 -2.69
C HIS A 5 15.80 -8.49 -2.89
N PHE A 6 16.26 -8.43 -4.14
CA PHE A 6 17.63 -8.08 -4.50
C PHE A 6 17.78 -6.60 -4.89
N ASP A 7 16.68 -5.88 -5.11
CA ASP A 7 16.69 -4.44 -5.31
C ASP A 7 17.08 -3.72 -3.99
N PRO A 8 17.95 -2.69 -4.04
CA PRO A 8 18.40 -1.96 -2.85
C PRO A 8 17.27 -1.17 -2.16
N THR A 9 16.12 -1.00 -2.80
CA THR A 9 14.94 -0.35 -2.24
C THR A 9 14.32 -1.24 -1.17
N PRO A 10 14.08 -0.72 0.06
CA PRO A 10 13.39 -1.47 1.09
C PRO A 10 12.03 -2.03 0.62
N ILE A 11 11.74 -3.29 0.95
CA ILE A 11 10.54 -4.01 0.48
C ILE A 11 9.24 -3.23 0.76
N TYR A 12 9.10 -2.63 1.95
CA TYR A 12 7.88 -1.86 2.27
C TYR A 12 7.66 -0.66 1.32
N LYS A 13 8.74 -0.04 0.82
CA LYS A 13 8.65 1.04 -0.18
C LYS A 13 8.26 0.51 -1.54
N GLN A 14 8.72 -0.69 -1.90
CA GLN A 14 8.29 -1.35 -3.13
C GLN A 14 6.81 -1.70 -3.10
N VAL A 15 6.32 -2.26 -1.99
CA VAL A 15 4.88 -2.55 -1.79
C VAL A 15 4.05 -1.26 -1.87
N ALA A 16 4.48 -0.20 -1.17
CA ALA A 16 3.83 1.11 -1.27
C ALA A 16 3.81 1.65 -2.71
N ARG A 17 4.91 1.50 -3.46
CA ARG A 17 4.97 1.87 -4.89
C ARG A 17 3.98 1.07 -5.73
N VAL A 18 3.84 -0.24 -5.51
CA VAL A 18 2.85 -1.08 -6.23
C VAL A 18 1.43 -0.57 -5.94
N ILE A 19 1.07 -0.38 -4.67
CA ILE A 19 -0.29 0.10 -4.31
C ILE A 19 -0.55 1.50 -4.87
N ARG A 20 0.42 2.43 -4.81
CA ARG A 20 0.30 3.75 -5.47
C ARG A 20 0.07 3.61 -6.97
N GLY A 21 0.77 2.69 -7.64
CA GLY A 21 0.57 2.40 -9.05
C GLY A 21 -0.86 1.94 -9.36
N ARG A 22 -1.44 1.07 -8.52
CA ARG A 22 -2.85 0.62 -8.65
C ARG A 22 -3.85 1.78 -8.43
N ILE A 23 -3.56 2.69 -7.50
CA ILE A 23 -4.40 3.88 -7.28
C ILE A 23 -4.31 4.83 -8.49
N LYS A 24 -3.09 5.11 -8.98
CA LYS A 24 -2.86 6.02 -10.11
C LYS A 24 -3.46 5.51 -11.42
N SER A 25 -3.42 4.20 -11.65
CA SER A 25 -4.03 3.57 -12.83
C SER A 25 -5.55 3.49 -12.76
N GLY A 26 -6.15 3.77 -11.59
CA GLY A 26 -7.59 3.66 -11.38
C GLY A 26 -8.08 2.23 -11.12
N GLU A 27 -7.17 1.25 -10.97
CA GLU A 27 -7.50 -0.11 -10.51
C GLU A 27 -8.08 -0.07 -9.10
N LEU A 28 -7.52 0.79 -8.23
CA LEU A 28 -8.08 1.10 -6.91
C LEU A 28 -8.61 2.54 -6.93
N LYS A 29 -9.93 2.70 -6.76
CA LYS A 29 -10.59 4.00 -6.77
C LYS A 29 -10.66 4.60 -5.36
N PRO A 30 -10.88 5.92 -5.24
CA PRO A 30 -11.17 6.52 -3.95
C PRO A 30 -12.24 5.76 -3.18
N ARG A 31 -12.00 5.52 -1.88
CA ARG A 31 -12.84 4.73 -0.98
C ARG A 31 -12.83 3.21 -1.20
N ASP A 32 -12.12 2.70 -2.20
CA ASP A 32 -11.88 1.26 -2.31
C ASP A 32 -10.96 0.79 -1.20
N ARG A 33 -11.13 -0.46 -0.79
CA ARG A 33 -10.28 -1.10 0.21
C ARG A 33 -8.98 -1.54 -0.46
N ILE A 34 -7.84 -1.20 0.12
CA ILE A 34 -6.56 -1.78 -0.31
C ILE A 34 -6.44 -3.22 0.24
N PRO A 35 -5.54 -4.07 -0.30
CA PRO A 35 -5.24 -5.36 0.31
C PRO A 35 -4.91 -5.19 1.80
N SER A 36 -5.48 -6.04 2.66
CA SER A 36 -5.12 -6.05 4.08
C SER A 36 -3.66 -6.45 4.28
N GLU A 37 -3.07 -6.14 5.43
CA GLU A 37 -1.71 -6.60 5.75
C GLU A 37 -1.54 -8.11 5.55
N SER A 38 -2.52 -8.91 5.96
CA SER A 38 -2.53 -10.36 5.75
C SER A 38 -2.60 -10.77 4.27
N GLN A 39 -3.37 -10.04 3.45
CA GLN A 39 -3.41 -10.27 2.00
C GLN A 39 -2.09 -9.88 1.35
N MET A 40 -1.47 -8.77 1.75
CA MET A 40 -0.15 -8.37 1.27
C MET A 40 0.93 -9.41 1.63
N VAL A 41 0.88 -9.98 2.84
CA VAL A 41 1.76 -11.09 3.24
C VAL A 41 1.58 -12.29 2.32
N ALA A 42 0.34 -12.68 2.04
CA ALA A 42 0.05 -13.84 1.18
C ALA A 42 0.38 -13.58 -0.30
N GLU A 43 0.09 -12.38 -0.82
CA GLU A 43 0.28 -12.00 -2.22
C GLU A 43 1.75 -11.78 -2.56
N TYR A 44 2.52 -11.17 -1.66
CA TYR A 44 3.89 -10.75 -1.93
C TYR A 44 4.96 -11.59 -1.19
N GLY A 45 4.55 -12.52 -0.32
CA GLY A 45 5.48 -13.34 0.46
C GLY A 45 6.31 -12.55 1.48
N ILE A 46 5.81 -11.40 1.95
CA ILE A 46 6.55 -10.49 2.83
C ILE A 46 6.22 -10.72 4.31
N ALA A 47 7.08 -10.23 5.20
CA ALA A 47 6.78 -10.21 6.63
C ALA A 47 5.60 -9.27 6.96
N ARG A 48 4.82 -9.61 7.99
CA ARG A 48 3.68 -8.80 8.44
C ARG A 48 4.09 -7.38 8.84
N ASP A 49 5.24 -7.23 9.50
CA ASP A 49 5.76 -5.91 9.88
C ASP A 49 6.12 -5.06 8.66
N THR A 50 6.59 -5.67 7.57
CA THR A 50 6.85 -5.01 6.29
C THR A 50 5.55 -4.54 5.63
N ALA A 51 4.50 -5.37 5.64
CA ALA A 51 3.17 -4.98 5.17
C ALA A 51 2.62 -3.79 5.99
N ARG A 52 2.73 -3.85 7.32
CA ARG A 52 2.34 -2.76 8.23
C ARG A 52 3.11 -1.47 7.93
N GLN A 53 4.42 -1.55 7.70
CA GLN A 53 5.26 -0.40 7.33
C GLN A 53 4.82 0.21 5.99
N ALA A 54 4.46 -0.61 5.00
CA ALA A 54 3.98 -0.12 3.71
C ALA A 54 2.67 0.66 3.86
N VAL A 55 1.71 0.12 4.63
CA VAL A 55 0.45 0.81 4.93
C VAL A 55 0.70 2.10 5.70
N ALA A 56 1.61 2.10 6.68
CA ALA A 56 1.97 3.29 7.43
C ALA A 56 2.57 4.38 6.53
N LEU A 57 3.44 4.01 5.58
CA LEU A 57 4.03 4.94 4.61
C LEU A 57 2.95 5.54 3.69
N LEU A 58 2.09 4.70 3.11
CA LEU A 58 0.97 5.15 2.26
C LEU A 58 0.06 6.14 3.00
N ARG A 59 -0.18 5.90 4.29
CA ARG A 59 -0.99 6.77 5.12
C ARG A 59 -0.29 8.10 5.42
N SER A 60 1.02 8.08 5.74
CA SER A 60 1.77 9.31 5.98
C SER A 60 1.87 10.19 4.73
N GLU A 61 1.88 9.57 3.55
CA GLU A 61 1.88 10.26 2.26
C GLU A 61 0.46 10.66 1.79
N GLY A 62 -0.60 10.34 2.54
CA GLY A 62 -1.98 10.73 2.22
C GLY A 62 -2.65 9.91 1.11
N TRP A 63 -2.07 8.79 0.67
CA TRP A 63 -2.69 7.91 -0.34
C TRP A 63 -3.86 7.12 0.21
N VAL A 64 -3.82 6.79 1.51
CA VAL A 64 -4.81 5.92 2.16
C VAL A 64 -5.19 6.44 3.54
N ILE A 65 -6.38 6.05 4.00
CA ILE A 65 -6.88 6.27 5.35
C ILE A 65 -7.19 4.94 6.02
N THR A 66 -6.90 4.82 7.32
CA THR A 66 -7.28 3.64 8.11
C THR A 66 -8.51 3.96 8.94
N LEU A 67 -9.57 3.18 8.73
CA LEU A 67 -10.77 3.22 9.55
C LEU A 67 -10.66 2.11 10.62
N PRO A 68 -10.66 2.44 11.92
CA PRO A 68 -10.59 1.45 12.99
C PRO A 68 -11.61 0.33 12.79
N GLN A 69 -11.16 -0.93 12.95
CA GLN A 69 -11.95 -2.15 12.80
C GLN A 69 -12.57 -2.40 11.40
N ARG A 70 -12.36 -1.51 10.42
CA ARG A 70 -12.89 -1.65 9.05
C ARG A 70 -11.80 -1.90 8.01
N GLY A 71 -10.58 -1.46 8.29
CA GLY A 71 -9.42 -1.66 7.41
C GLY A 71 -8.90 -0.35 6.82
N THR A 72 -8.14 -0.47 5.74
CA THR A 72 -7.51 0.67 5.07
C THR A 72 -8.09 0.87 3.69
N PHE A 73 -8.36 2.12 3.35
CA PHE A 73 -9.07 2.53 2.15
C PHE A 73 -8.29 3.62 1.43
N VAL A 74 -8.40 3.68 0.11
CA VAL A 74 -7.86 4.77 -0.70
C VAL A 74 -8.50 6.09 -0.26
N ALA A 75 -7.68 7.11 -0.06
CA ALA A 75 -8.14 8.44 0.36
C ALA A 75 -9.06 9.06 -0.72
N LEU A 76 -9.92 10.00 -0.31
CA LEU A 76 -10.82 10.68 -1.25
C LEU A 76 -10.05 11.52 -2.28
N GLN A 77 -9.00 12.17 -1.82
CA GLN A 77 -7.99 12.84 -2.64
C GLN A 77 -6.65 12.18 -2.31
N PRO A 78 -6.28 11.12 -3.05
CA PRO A 78 -4.99 10.46 -2.85
C PRO A 78 -3.86 11.46 -3.05
N GLY A 79 -2.75 11.26 -2.31
CA GLY A 79 -1.56 12.09 -2.45
C GLY A 79 -1.08 12.22 -3.90
N THR A 80 -0.28 13.22 -4.17
CA THR A 80 0.44 13.37 -5.45
C THR A 80 1.91 13.08 -5.18
N ASP A 81 2.66 12.57 -6.17
CA ASP A 81 4.12 12.58 -6.03
C ASP A 81 4.55 14.05 -5.96
N ALA A 82 5.08 14.48 -4.81
CA ALA A 82 5.66 15.80 -4.64
C ALA A 82 7.04 15.88 -5.30
#